data_AF-W1XZX7-F1
#
_entry.id   AF-W1XZX7-F1
#
_cell.length_a   1.000
_cell.length_b   1.000
_cell.length_c   1.000
_cell.angle_alpha   90.00
_cell.angle_beta   90.00
_cell.angle_gamma   90.00
#
_symmetry.space_group_name_H-M   'P 1'
#
loop_
_entity.id
_entity.type
_entity.pdbx_description
1 polymer ?
#
loop_
_entity_poly.entity_id
_entity_poly.type
_entity_poly.pdbx_seq_one_letter_code
_entity_poly.pdbx_strand_id
1 'polypeptide(L)'
;SYDDAEYIEQLTGPFEVTIMWLNQYFNGKNPFITPPIQLEGTEFRKSVWSILQTIPYGETTTYGDIGKEIAKQQGKDRMSA
;
A
#
# COMPACT_ATOMS: atom_id res chain seq x y z
N SER A 1 12.64 -2.58 26.79
CA SER A 1 11.81 -1.51 27.35
C SER A 1 11.86 -0.38 26.34
N TYR A 2 10.76 -0.15 25.62
CA TYR A 2 10.65 0.95 24.64
C TYR A 2 10.16 2.25 25.32
N ASP A 3 10.23 2.31 26.65
CA ASP A 3 9.56 3.33 27.47
C ASP A 3 10.31 4.67 27.55
N ASP A 4 11.54 4.76 27.01
CA ASP A 4 12.38 5.97 27.12
C ASP A 4 12.60 6.70 25.78
N ALA A 5 11.83 6.38 24.75
CA ALA A 5 11.86 7.15 23.51
C ALA A 5 11.03 8.43 23.68
N GLU A 6 11.71 9.57 23.78
CA GLU A 6 11.10 10.90 23.74
C GLU A 6 10.33 11.04 22.42
N TYR A 7 8.99 11.02 22.49
CA TYR A 7 8.12 11.21 21.33
C TYR A 7 8.22 12.67 20.86
N ILE A 8 9.01 12.90 19.83
CA ILE A 8 9.06 14.21 19.16
C ILE A 8 7.93 14.22 18.12
N GLU A 9 6.86 14.97 18.39
CA GLU A 9 5.88 15.34 17.36
C GLU A 9 6.54 16.30 16.36
N GLN A 10 7.33 15.76 15.44
CA GLN A 10 7.80 16.50 14.27
C GLN A 10 7.00 16.06 13.05
N LEU A 11 6.13 16.96 12.60
CA LEU A 11 5.40 16.77 11.36
C LEU A 11 6.37 16.98 10.19
N THR A 12 6.84 15.87 9.60
CA THR A 12 7.67 15.91 8.39
C THR A 12 6.77 15.88 7.14
N GLY A 13 7.28 16.35 6.00
CA GLY A 13 6.50 16.45 4.75
C GLY A 13 5.70 15.19 4.38
N PRO A 14 6.26 13.96 4.46
CA PRO A 14 5.48 12.72 4.27
C PRO A 14 4.28 12.57 5.20
N PHE A 15 4.40 12.99 6.47
CA PHE A 15 3.31 12.92 7.44
C PHE A 15 2.25 13.98 7.21
N GLU A 16 2.59 15.18 6.73
CA GLU A 16 1.60 16.19 6.32
C GLU A 16 0.67 15.65 5.22
N VAL A 17 1.28 15.07 4.18
CA VAL A 17 0.54 14.45 3.06
C VAL A 17 -0.30 13.28 3.56
N THR A 18 0.23 12.48 4.49
CA THR A 18 -0.49 11.34 5.08
C THR A 18 -1.71 11.79 5.89
N ILE A 19 -1.57 12.82 6.73
CA ILE A 19 -2.69 13.38 7.50
C ILE A 19 -3.77 13.92 6.56
N MET A 20 -3.39 14.69 5.53
CA MET A 20 -4.31 15.17 4.52
C MET A 20 -5.06 14.01 3.84
N TRP A 21 -4.34 12.98 3.43
CA TRP A 21 -4.90 11.79 2.77
C TRP A 21 -5.92 11.07 3.65
N LEU A 22 -5.55 10.78 4.90
CA LEU A 22 -6.42 10.09 5.87
C LEU A 22 -7.68 10.92 6.17
N ASN A 23 -7.53 12.24 6.33
CA ASN A 23 -8.68 13.13 6.52
C ASN A 23 -9.64 13.08 5.33
N GLN A 24 -9.15 13.01 4.09
CA GLN A 24 -10.03 12.86 2.93
C GLN A 24 -10.75 11.50 2.93
N TYR A 25 -9.99 10.42 3.15
CA TYR A 25 -10.50 9.06 3.18
C TYR A 25 -11.64 8.89 4.21
N PHE A 26 -11.41 9.30 5.46
CA PHE A 26 -12.41 9.15 6.52
C PHE A 26 -13.61 10.09 6.39
N ASN A 27 -13.47 11.19 5.63
CA ASN A 27 -14.60 12.04 5.25
C ASN A 27 -15.38 11.52 4.02
N GLY A 28 -15.12 10.29 3.57
CA GLY A 28 -15.79 9.68 2.43
C GLY A 28 -15.41 10.30 1.08
N LYS A 29 -14.28 11.02 1.02
CA LYS A 29 -13.74 11.56 -0.23
C LYS A 29 -12.73 10.58 -0.82
N ASN A 30 -12.64 10.52 -2.14
CA ASN A 30 -11.58 9.79 -2.83
C ASN A 30 -10.27 10.60 -2.77
N PRO A 31 -9.24 10.13 -2.04
CA PRO A 31 -7.99 10.87 -1.96
C PRO A 31 -7.20 10.81 -3.27
N PHE A 32 -6.66 11.95 -3.69
CA PHE A 32 -6.07 12.13 -5.02
C PHE A 32 -4.54 11.90 -5.09
N ILE A 33 -3.84 11.87 -3.95
CA ILE A 33 -2.38 11.64 -3.87
C ILE A 33 -2.11 10.55 -2.84
N THR A 34 -1.51 9.44 -3.25
CA THR A 34 -1.00 8.45 -2.29
C THR A 34 0.24 8.99 -1.58
N PRO A 35 0.30 9.00 -0.24
CA PRO A 35 1.50 9.39 0.48
C PRO A 35 2.70 8.52 0.07
N PRO A 36 3.93 9.04 0.09
CA PRO A 36 5.10 8.25 -0.25
C PRO A 36 5.26 7.12 0.79
N ILE A 37 5.30 5.88 0.31
CA ILE A 37 5.52 4.69 1.14
C ILE A 37 6.77 3.95 0.67
N GLN A 38 7.61 3.57 1.64
CA GLN A 38 8.76 2.69 1.41
C GLN A 38 8.41 1.31 1.96
N LEU A 39 8.28 0.33 1.08
CA LEU A 39 7.89 -1.03 1.46
C LEU A 39 9.11 -1.96 1.51
N GLU A 40 9.41 -2.46 2.70
CA GLU A 40 10.47 -3.44 2.91
C GLU A 40 9.89 -4.85 3.00
N GLY A 41 10.41 -5.76 2.18
CA GLY A 41 9.93 -7.14 2.11
C GLY A 41 10.60 -7.93 0.99
N THR A 42 10.19 -9.20 0.86
CA THR A 42 10.63 -10.06 -0.23
C THR A 42 10.11 -9.54 -1.57
N GLU A 43 10.79 -9.90 -2.67
CA GLU A 43 10.37 -9.52 -4.02
C GLU A 43 8.93 -9.97 -4.34
N PHE A 44 8.51 -11.12 -3.81
CA PHE A 44 7.13 -11.56 -3.91
C PHE A 44 6.15 -10.61 -3.21
N ARG A 45 6.44 -10.17 -1.97
CA ARG A 45 5.57 -9.22 -1.26
C ARG A 45 5.51 -7.87 -1.97
N LYS A 46 6.64 -7.38 -2.47
CA LYS A 46 6.68 -6.15 -3.29
C LYS A 46 5.82 -6.25 -4.54
N SER A 47 5.84 -7.41 -5.22
CA SER A 47 4.99 -7.66 -6.38
C SER A 47 3.50 -7.60 -6.02
N VAL A 48 3.10 -8.24 -4.92
CA VAL A 48 1.72 -8.16 -4.40
C VAL A 48 1.34 -6.71 -4.09
N TRP A 49 2.17 -5.97 -3.35
CA TRP A 49 1.88 -4.59 -2.98
C TRP A 49 1.83 -3.63 -4.17
N SER A 50 2.62 -3.88 -5.20
CA SER A 50 2.54 -3.12 -6.46
C SER A 50 1.16 -3.28 -7.09
N ILE A 51 0.63 -4.51 -7.16
CA ILE A 51 -0.71 -4.78 -7.69
C ILE A 51 -1.80 -4.14 -6.82
N LEU A 52 -1.70 -4.24 -5.49
CA LEU A 52 -2.68 -3.63 -4.58
C LEU A 52 -2.79 -2.11 -4.78
N GLN A 53 -1.69 -1.43 -5.09
CA GLN A 53 -1.69 0.01 -5.36
C GLN A 53 -2.36 0.40 -6.68
N THR A 54 -2.63 -0.56 -7.57
CA THR A 54 -3.36 -0.31 -8.83
C THR A 54 -4.88 -0.40 -8.68
N ILE A 55 -5.37 -0.92 -7.56
CA ILE A 55 -6.81 -1.07 -7.32
C ILE A 55 -7.41 0.32 -7.07
N PRO A 56 -8.38 0.78 -7.88
CA PRO A 56 -9.00 2.08 -7.68
C PRO A 56 -9.78 2.15 -6.36
N TYR A 57 -9.95 3.37 -5.84
CA TYR A 57 -10.78 3.61 -4.66
C TYR A 57 -12.22 3.14 -4.90
N GLY A 58 -12.77 2.38 -3.95
CA GLY A 58 -14.13 1.83 -4.01
C GLY A 58 -14.27 0.56 -4.83
N GLU A 59 -13.20 0.11 -5.49
CA GLU A 59 -13.18 -1.13 -6.27
C GLU A 59 -12.61 -2.30 -5.47
N THR A 60 -12.87 -3.51 -5.97
CA THR A 60 -12.35 -4.74 -5.36
C THR A 60 -11.68 -5.63 -6.41
N THR A 61 -10.81 -6.52 -5.94
CA THR A 61 -10.23 -7.59 -6.75
C THR A 61 -10.21 -8.88 -5.94
N THR A 62 -9.92 -10.01 -6.58
CA THR A 62 -9.84 -11.30 -5.91
C THR A 62 -8.38 -11.72 -5.70
N TYR A 63 -8.14 -12.56 -4.69
CA TYR A 63 -6.82 -13.19 -4.52
C TYR A 63 -6.39 -13.99 -5.74
N GLY A 64 -7.34 -14.63 -6.44
CA GLY A 64 -7.09 -15.37 -7.67
C GLY A 64 -6.59 -14.46 -8.79
N ASP A 65 -7.17 -13.27 -8.94
CA ASP A 65 -6.76 -12.33 -9.99
C ASP A 65 -5.41 -11.69 -9.68
N ILE A 66 -5.12 -11.37 -8.41
CA ILE A 66 -3.77 -10.98 -7.97
C ILE A 66 -2.78 -12.11 -8.29
N GLY A 67 -3.11 -13.36 -7.98
CA GLY A 67 -2.25 -14.52 -8.25
C GLY A 67 -1.97 -14.72 -9.74
N LYS A 68 -2.98 -14.54 -10.60
CA LYS A 68 -2.81 -14.58 -12.06
C LYS A 68 -1.90 -13.47 -12.57
N GLU A 69 -2.06 -12.24 -12.06
CA GLU A 69 -1.24 -11.11 -12.47
C GLU A 69 0.24 -11.32 -12.08
N ILE A 70 0.50 -11.84 -10.88
CA ILE A 70 1.87 -12.19 -10.46
C ILE A 70 2.44 -13.32 -11.32
N ALA A 71 1.65 -14.36 -11.62
CA ALA A 71 2.09 -15.47 -12.47
C ALA A 71 2.51 -14.95 -13.86
N LYS A 72 1.70 -14.05 -14.44
CA LYS A 72 1.98 -13.38 -15.71
C LYS A 72 3.29 -12.58 -15.67
N GLN A 73 3.52 -11.80 -14.61
CA GLN A 73 4.78 -11.06 -14.42
C GLN A 73 6.00 -11.98 -14.30
N GLN A 74 5.82 -13.19 -13.79
CA GLN A 74 6.89 -14.19 -13.63
C GLN A 74 7.01 -15.19 -14.79
N GLY A 75 6.19 -15.06 -15.85
CA GLY A 75 6.18 -16.00 -16.97
C GLY A 75 5.75 -17.42 -16.60
N LYS A 76 4.88 -17.57 -15.60
CA LYS A 76 4.35 -18.86 -15.14
C LYS A 76 2.85 -18.97 -15.47
N ASP A 77 2.37 -20.19 -15.70
CA ASP A 77 0.95 -20.43 -15.99
C ASP A 77 0.03 -20.13 -14.79
N ARG A 78 0.56 -20.31 -13.57
CA ARG A 78 -0.12 -19.99 -12.30
C ARG A 78 0.89 -19.91 -11.16
N MET A 79 0.52 -19.19 -10.10
CA MET A 79 1.20 -19.32 -8.81
C MET A 79 0.77 -20.62 -8.15
N SER A 80 1.69 -21.29 -7.43
CA SER A 80 1.35 -22.44 -6.60
C SER A 80 0.34 -22.00 -5.52
N ALA A 81 -0.76 -22.75 -5.39
CA ALA A 81 -1.78 -22.55 -4.37
C ALA A 81 -1.39 -23.22 -3.06
#